data_AF-A0A7K6IFJ2-F1
#
_entry.id   AF-A0A7K6IFJ2-F1
#
_cell.length_a   1.000
_cell.length_b   1.000
_cell.length_c   1.000
_cell.angle_alpha   90.00
_cell.angle_beta   90.00
_cell.angle_gamma   90.00
#
_symmetry.space_group_name_H-M   'P 1'
#
loop_
_entity.id
_entity.type
_entity.pdbx_description
1 polymer ?
#
loop_
_entity_poly.entity_id
_entity_poly.type
_entity_poly.pdbx_seq_one_letter_code
_entity_poly.pdbx_strand_id
1 'polypeptide(L)'
;PALARLVAEAAAEAVASGGRFSLGLSGGSLVELLARELPAALSAVPGADARRWLVAFCDERLVPPEHPESTFGAYRVRRGEG
;
A
#
# COMPACT_ATOMS: atom_id res chain seq x y z
N PRO A 1 10.96 8.54 -1.03
CA PRO A 1 11.17 8.37 0.43
C PRO A 1 11.52 6.93 0.84
N ALA A 2 12.16 6.79 2.02
CA ALA A 2 12.77 5.55 2.48
C ALA A 2 11.78 4.39 2.69
N LEU A 3 10.62 4.64 3.33
CA LEU A 3 9.66 3.57 3.62
C LEU A 3 9.06 2.93 2.35
N ALA A 4 8.59 3.74 1.40
CA ALA A 4 8.04 3.23 0.15
C ALA A 4 9.06 2.40 -0.64
N ARG A 5 10.33 2.84 -0.64
CA ARG A 5 11.44 2.12 -1.26
C ARG A 5 11.72 0.80 -0.55
N LEU A 6 11.77 0.80 0.78
CA LEU A 6 11.96 -0.42 1.59
C LEU A 6 10.86 -1.46 1.30
N VAL A 7 9.60 -1.03 1.22
CA VAL A 7 8.48 -1.91 0.88
C VAL A 7 8.64 -2.50 -0.52
N ALA A 8 9.02 -1.67 -1.51
CA ALA A 8 9.21 -2.14 -2.89
C ALA A 8 10.40 -3.11 -3.02
N GLU A 9 11.52 -2.85 -2.35
CA GLU A 9 12.68 -3.74 -2.32
C GLU A 9 12.34 -5.09 -1.65
N ALA A 10 11.66 -5.06 -0.50
CA ALA A 10 11.18 -6.26 0.18
C ALA A 10 10.20 -7.07 -0.70
N ALA A 11 9.35 -6.37 -1.44
CA ALA A 11 8.43 -7.02 -2.37
C ALA A 11 9.14 -7.70 -3.53
N ALA A 12 10.15 -7.05 -4.12
CA ALA A 12 10.93 -7.65 -5.21
C ALA A 12 11.65 -8.92 -4.74
N GLU A 13 12.24 -8.90 -3.54
CA GLU A 13 12.89 -10.06 -2.93
C GLU A 13 11.91 -11.22 -2.66
N ALA A 14 10.75 -10.92 -2.07
CA ALA A 14 9.73 -11.93 -1.77
C ALA A 14 9.12 -12.53 -3.04
N VAL A 15 8.89 -11.72 -4.07
CA VAL A 15 8.40 -12.21 -5.37
C VAL A 15 9.45 -13.09 -6.05
N ALA A 16 10.74 -12.73 -5.99
CA ALA A 16 11.81 -13.53 -6.58
C ALA A 16 12.00 -14.89 -5.90
N SER A 17 11.84 -14.95 -4.57
CA SER A 17 12.07 -16.17 -3.78
C SER A 17 10.85 -17.09 -3.66
N GLY A 18 9.64 -16.51 -3.53
CA GLY A 18 8.41 -17.25 -3.21
C GLY A 18 7.22 -16.90 -4.11
N GLY A 19 7.40 -16.03 -5.10
CA GLY A 19 6.36 -15.67 -6.08
C GLY A 19 5.23 -14.80 -5.52
N ARG A 20 5.26 -14.41 -4.24
CA ARG A 20 4.24 -13.59 -3.58
C ARG A 20 4.84 -12.70 -2.50
N PHE A 21 4.21 -11.55 -2.27
CA PHE A 21 4.53 -10.63 -1.18
C PHE A 21 3.25 -10.33 -0.37
N SER A 22 3.35 -10.20 0.95
CA SER A 22 2.20 -9.84 1.79
C SER A 22 2.51 -8.57 2.58
N LEU A 23 1.58 -7.62 2.60
CA LEU A 23 1.75 -6.34 3.29
C LEU A 23 0.54 -6.04 4.18
N GLY A 24 0.81 -5.84 5.47
CA GLY A 24 -0.13 -5.25 6.42
C GLY A 24 -0.09 -3.73 6.34
N LEU A 25 -1.23 -3.10 6.07
CA LEU A 25 -1.39 -1.65 6.05
C LEU A 25 -1.99 -1.19 7.36
N SER A 26 -1.28 -0.30 8.06
CA SER A 26 -1.83 0.42 9.20
C SER A 26 -2.58 1.68 8.74
N GLY A 27 -3.49 2.16 9.58
CA GLY A 27 -4.07 3.49 9.47
C GLY A 27 -3.11 4.61 9.87
N GLY A 28 -3.68 5.81 10.07
CA GLY A 28 -2.96 6.99 10.54
C GLY A 28 -2.03 7.64 9.51
N SER A 29 -0.97 8.31 9.97
CA SER A 29 -0.08 9.12 9.12
C SER A 29 0.72 8.33 8.08
N LEU A 30 0.82 7.00 8.22
CA LEU A 30 1.49 6.14 7.25
C LEU A 30 0.69 6.00 5.94
N VAL A 31 -0.63 6.16 5.99
CA VAL A 31 -1.49 6.04 4.81
C VAL A 31 -1.12 7.07 3.75
N GLU A 32 -1.03 8.34 4.13
CA GLU A 32 -0.70 9.44 3.21
C GLU A 32 0.69 9.28 2.58
N LEU A 33 1.66 8.82 3.39
CA LEU A 33 3.02 8.59 2.93
C LEU A 33 3.04 7.45 1.90
N LEU A 34 2.46 6.30 2.22
CA LEU A 34 2.47 5.13 1.33
C LEU A 34 1.62 5.38 0.07
N ALA A 35 0.43 5.94 0.20
CA ALA A 35 -0.44 6.23 -0.93
C ALA A 35 0.21 7.16 -1.95
N ARG A 36 0.97 8.17 -1.49
CA ARG A 36 1.68 9.12 -2.35
C ARG A 36 2.93 8.53 -3.00
N GLU A 37 3.68 7.73 -2.26
CA GLU A 37 5.09 7.44 -2.60
C GLU A 37 5.32 6.01 -3.10
N LEU A 38 4.46 5.07 -2.71
CA LEU A 38 4.56 3.67 -3.11
C LEU A 38 4.43 3.47 -4.63
N PRO A 39 3.52 4.16 -5.36
CA PRO A 39 3.43 4.00 -6.82
C PRO A 39 4.75 4.33 -7.55
N ALA A 40 5.43 5.40 -7.13
CA ALA A 40 6.73 5.78 -7.69
C ALA A 40 7.83 4.78 -7.31
N ALA A 41 7.83 4.30 -6.06
CA ALA A 41 8.78 3.27 -5.61
C ALA A 41 8.61 1.95 -6.37
N LEU A 42 7.38 1.50 -6.59
CA LEU A 42 7.08 0.29 -7.38
C LEU A 42 7.55 0.41 -8.83
N SER A 43 7.46 1.61 -9.41
CA SER A 43 7.97 1.86 -10.76
C SER A 43 9.50 1.87 -10.82
N ALA A 44 10.16 2.26 -9.72
CA ALA A 44 11.61 2.36 -9.64
C ALA A 44 12.32 1.06 -9.25
N VAL A 45 11.60 0.07 -8.69
CA VAL A 45 12.16 -1.21 -8.23
C VAL A 45 11.64 -2.36 -9.11
N PRO A 46 12.46 -2.85 -10.06
CA PRO A 46 12.10 -4.00 -10.89
C PRO A 46 11.77 -5.24 -10.05
N GLY A 47 10.75 -6.00 -10.45
CA GLY A 47 10.35 -7.24 -9.77
C GLY A 47 9.38 -7.05 -8.61
N ALA A 48 9.13 -5.81 -8.15
CA ALA A 48 8.11 -5.48 -7.15
C ALA A 48 6.67 -5.51 -7.75
N ASP A 49 6.29 -6.62 -8.39
CA ASP A 49 5.02 -6.76 -9.13
C ASP A 49 3.82 -6.78 -8.20
N ALA A 50 3.06 -5.68 -8.15
CA ALA A 50 1.86 -5.51 -7.33
C ALA A 50 0.79 -6.58 -7.57
N ARG A 51 0.77 -7.25 -8.73
CA ARG A 51 -0.16 -8.37 -9.02
C ARG A 51 0.14 -9.62 -8.19
N ARG A 52 1.31 -9.69 -7.56
CA ARG A 52 1.73 -10.78 -6.66
C ARG A 52 1.49 -10.46 -5.19
N TRP A 53 0.89 -9.31 -4.89
CA TRP A 53 0.74 -8.84 -3.53
C TRP A 53 -0.58 -9.30 -2.92
N LEU A 54 -0.51 -9.73 -1.66
CA LEU A 54 -1.65 -9.79 -0.76
C LEU A 54 -1.57 -8.58 0.17
N VAL A 55 -2.62 -7.75 0.18
CA VAL A 55 -2.70 -6.58 1.04
C VAL A 55 -3.85 -6.75 2.01
N ALA A 56 -3.58 -6.50 3.29
CA ALA A 56 -4.58 -6.55 4.35
C ALA A 56 -4.42 -5.33 5.28
N PHE A 57 -5.49 -4.89 5.92
CA PHE A 57 -5.38 -3.91 7.01
C PHE A 57 -5.03 -4.61 8.31
N CYS A 58 -4.13 -4.03 9.10
CA CYS A 58 -3.80 -4.54 10.43
C CYS A 58 -5.02 -4.46 11.36
N ASP A 59 -5.79 -3.40 11.23
CA ASP A 59 -7.08 -3.15 11.88
C ASP A 59 -7.92 -2.21 11.00
N GLU A 60 -9.22 -2.11 11.28
CA GLU A 60 -10.11 -1.17 10.61
C GLU A 60 -11.23 -0.75 11.57
N ARG A 61 -11.71 0.49 11.44
CA ARG A 61 -12.88 0.99 12.15
C ARG A 61 -14.16 0.54 11.44
N LEU A 62 -15.13 0.04 12.21
CA LEU A 62 -16.44 -0.33 11.70
C LEU A 62 -17.28 0.93 11.44
N VAL A 63 -16.94 1.65 10.37
CA VAL A 63 -17.56 2.90 9.93
C VAL A 63 -17.68 2.89 8.40
N PRO A 64 -18.55 3.74 7.81
CA PRO A 64 -18.61 3.90 6.36
C PRO A 64 -17.26 4.30 5.77
N PRO A 65 -16.93 3.89 4.53
CA PRO A 65 -15.67 4.24 3.87
C PRO A 65 -15.40 5.73 3.67
N GLU A 66 -16.41 6.58 3.76
CA GLU A 66 -16.30 8.05 3.65
C GLU A 66 -15.94 8.69 4.99
N HIS A 67 -16.04 7.93 6.09
CA HIS A 67 -15.74 8.42 7.43
C HIS A 67 -14.25 8.75 7.57
N PRO A 68 -13.88 9.87 8.23
CA PRO A 68 -12.48 10.28 8.40
C PRO A 68 -11.56 9.24 9.08
N GLU A 69 -12.15 8.35 9.87
CA GLU A 69 -11.40 7.29 10.57
C GLU A 69 -11.33 5.96 9.80
N SER A 70 -11.89 5.87 8.58
CA SER A 70 -11.78 4.67 7.75
C SER A 70 -10.37 4.58 7.14
N THR A 71 -9.62 3.52 7.50
CA THR A 71 -8.31 3.27 6.90
C THR A 71 -8.44 2.94 5.41
N PHE A 72 -9.40 2.10 5.06
CA PHE A 72 -9.80 1.81 3.68
C PHE A 72 -10.17 3.08 2.92
N GLY A 73 -10.98 3.94 3.55
CA GLY A 73 -11.35 5.25 3.01
C GLY A 73 -10.15 6.12 2.68
N ALA A 74 -9.14 6.12 3.55
CA ALA A 74 -7.91 6.89 3.39
C ALA A 74 -6.98 6.34 2.30
N TYR A 75 -6.90 5.01 2.11
CA TYR A 75 -6.14 4.41 0.99
C TYR A 75 -6.84 4.52 -0.36
N ARG A 76 -8.17 4.66 -0.36
CA ARG A 76 -8.97 4.72 -1.57
C ARG A 76 -8.79 6.08 -2.25
N VAL A 77 -8.16 6.07 -3.42
CA VAL A 77 -8.13 7.23 -4.32
C VAL A 77 -9.57 7.60 -4.65
N ARG A 78 -10.00 8.80 -4.23
CA ARG A 78 -11.24 9.37 -4.75
C ARG A 78 -10.99 9.69 -6.23
N ARG A 79 -11.58 8.90 -7.13
CA ARG A 79 -11.74 9.37 -8.51
C ARG A 79 -12.65 10.58 -8.42
N GLY A 80 -12.10 11.77 -8.65
CA GLY A 80 -12.94 12.95 -8.83
C GLY A 80 -13.95 12.66 -9.94
N GLU A 81 -15.21 12.97 -9.67
CA GLU A 81 -16.06 13.52 -10.71
C GLU A 81 -15.31 14.74 -11.26
N GLY A 82 -15.17 14.80 -12.59
CA GLY A 82 -14.32 15.76 -13.29
C GLY A 82 -14.66 17.22 -13.05
#